data_AF-A0A7S2ZKD1-F1
#
_entry.id   AF-A0A7S2ZKD1-F1
#
_cell.length_a   1.000
_cell.length_b   1.000
_cell.length_c   1.000
_cell.angle_alpha   90.00
_cell.angle_beta   90.00
_cell.angle_gamma   90.00
#
_symmetry.space_group_name_H-M   'P 1'
#
loop_
_entity.id
_entity.type
_entity.pdbx_description
1 polymer ?
#
loop_
_entity_poly.entity_id
_entity_poly.type
_entity_poly.pdbx_seq_one_letter_code
_entity_poly.pdbx_strand_id
1 'polypeptide(L)'
;MTDNDQLRAGQKAQTNSARARTLVAPVIVSSDSVQYSEDEIISKYSYTDTKVTIGEDGTVTAFPQNSLFEFKTRRKVSRLGLMMVGLGGNNGTTVAAAMYAKKHSLEWQTRAGTHVSNYKGSLTQCGTFRVGTSSEDGTDVYSPLSSLVPMVNPDDMPVSGWDISGRNLADAMDSAQVLEPDLRNKLRPFVDKVVPLPAAFDIDFIADNQLPRADNLIPGQKQEQLEQLRRDIRNFKETQGLDEVVVIWTANSERYSKEIEGVNDTSENLLKAIQSNHPEVCCLT
;
A
#
# COMPACT_ATOMS: atom_id res chain seq x y z
N MET A 1 10.21 -3.70 24.15
CA MET A 1 11.17 -2.74 23.56
C MET A 1 12.51 -3.08 24.18
N THR A 2 13.33 -3.86 23.48
CA THR A 2 14.66 -4.31 23.96
C THR A 2 15.72 -3.25 23.65
N ASP A 3 16.69 -3.14 24.56
CA ASP A 3 17.80 -2.18 24.64
C ASP A 3 18.72 -2.14 23.40
N ASN A 4 18.23 -1.60 22.28
CA ASN A 4 19.05 -1.36 21.10
C ASN A 4 19.49 0.11 20.96
N ASP A 5 18.99 1.02 21.80
CA ASP A 5 19.38 2.43 21.74
C ASP A 5 20.78 2.67 22.31
N GLN A 6 21.20 1.90 23.32
CA GLN A 6 22.55 2.02 23.89
C GLN A 6 23.65 1.47 22.97
N LEU A 7 23.35 0.46 22.14
CA LEU A 7 24.31 -0.08 21.16
C LEU A 7 24.58 0.88 19.99
N ARG A 8 23.67 1.82 19.72
CA ARG A 8 23.85 2.86 18.69
C ARG A 8 24.68 4.06 19.16
N ALA A 9 24.82 4.26 20.47
CA ALA A 9 25.58 5.39 21.03
C ALA A 9 27.11 5.21 20.94
N GLY A 10 27.60 3.98 20.75
CA GLY A 10 29.03 3.64 20.76
C GLY A 10 29.75 3.73 19.41
N GLN A 11 29.02 3.78 18.29
CA GLN A 11 29.61 3.98 16.98
C GLN A 11 29.62 5.47 16.65
N LYS A 12 30.71 6.16 17.00
CA LYS A 12 31.05 7.44 16.38
C LYS A 12 31.27 7.18 14.88
N ALA A 13 30.20 7.23 14.11
CA ALA A 13 30.28 7.42 12.67
C ALA A 13 31.08 8.71 12.46
N GLN A 14 32.24 8.59 11.82
CA GLN A 14 32.86 9.72 11.16
C GLN A 14 31.87 10.20 10.09
N THR A 15 31.00 11.13 10.47
CA THR A 15 30.15 11.85 9.54
C THR A 15 31.04 12.82 8.80
N ASN A 16 31.59 12.36 7.67
CA ASN A 16 31.89 13.28 6.57
C ASN A 16 30.54 13.85 6.11
N SER A 17 30.10 14.94 6.76
CA SER A 17 28.95 15.72 6.34
C SER A 17 29.32 16.55 5.10
N ALA A 18 29.59 15.85 3.99
CA ALA A 18 29.37 16.47 2.69
C ALA A 18 27.88 16.87 2.66
N ARG A 19 27.62 18.16 2.44
CA ARG A 19 26.27 18.75 2.39
C ARG A 19 25.46 18.08 1.26
N ALA A 20 24.80 16.96 1.56
CA ALA A 20 23.80 16.40 0.68
C ALA A 20 22.60 17.36 0.64
N ARG A 21 22.23 17.80 -0.57
CA ARG A 21 21.08 18.69 -0.78
C ARG A 21 19.88 17.85 -1.22
N THR A 22 18.80 17.91 -0.44
CA THR A 22 17.51 17.30 -0.81
C THR A 22 16.63 18.35 -1.49
N LEU A 23 16.16 18.06 -2.71
CA LEU A 23 15.25 18.93 -3.45
C LEU A 23 13.79 18.58 -3.13
N VAL A 24 12.91 19.58 -3.02
CA VAL A 24 11.45 19.41 -2.87
C VAL A 24 10.72 19.62 -4.21
N ALA A 25 11.43 20.09 -5.23
CA ALA A 25 10.92 20.32 -6.58
C ALA A 25 11.02 19.04 -7.44
N PRO A 26 10.16 18.89 -8.47
CA PRO A 26 10.25 17.76 -9.39
C PRO A 26 11.61 17.72 -10.09
N VAL A 27 12.12 16.50 -10.30
CA VAL A 27 13.34 16.28 -11.06
C VAL A 27 13.02 16.30 -12.56
N ILE A 28 13.65 17.22 -13.29
CA ILE A 28 13.52 17.32 -14.75
C ILE A 28 14.78 16.78 -15.40
N VAL A 29 14.63 15.77 -16.27
CA VAL A 29 15.73 15.12 -16.97
C VAL A 29 15.87 15.72 -18.37
N SER A 30 16.94 16.48 -18.60
CA SER A 30 17.26 17.00 -19.93
C SER A 30 18.06 15.96 -20.73
N SER A 31 17.38 15.17 -21.56
CA SER A 31 17.99 14.11 -22.38
C SER A 31 17.18 13.87 -23.66
N ASP A 32 17.85 13.52 -24.76
CA ASP A 32 17.18 13.16 -26.03
C ASP A 32 16.29 11.92 -25.90
N SER A 33 16.53 11.09 -24.88
CA SER A 33 15.75 9.89 -24.58
C SER A 33 14.51 10.16 -23.72
N VAL A 34 14.27 11.41 -23.30
CA VAL A 34 13.13 11.78 -22.46
C VAL A 34 12.40 12.98 -23.05
N GLN A 35 11.10 12.84 -23.27
CA GLN A 35 10.24 13.89 -23.79
C GLN A 35 9.10 14.15 -22.81
N TYR A 36 8.84 15.43 -22.53
CA TYR A 36 7.75 15.87 -21.67
C TYR A 36 6.69 16.58 -22.52
N SER A 37 5.45 16.14 -22.42
CA SER A 37 4.27 16.89 -22.87
C SER A 37 3.46 17.37 -21.66
N GLU A 38 2.33 18.04 -21.88
CA GLU A 38 1.41 18.41 -20.80
C GLU A 38 0.90 17.17 -20.05
N ASP A 39 0.55 16.11 -20.78
CA ASP A 39 -0.13 14.94 -20.24
C ASP A 39 0.79 13.76 -19.92
N GLU A 40 1.97 13.67 -20.56
CA GLU A 40 2.78 12.45 -20.57
C GLU A 40 4.28 12.72 -20.49
N ILE A 41 5.01 11.74 -19.97
CA ILE A 41 6.47 11.60 -20.06
C ILE A 41 6.73 10.36 -20.92
N ILE A 42 7.43 10.54 -22.03
CA ILE A 42 7.90 9.44 -22.89
C ILE A 42 9.39 9.25 -22.63
N SER A 43 9.80 8.04 -22.23
CA SER A 43 11.21 7.73 -22.00
C SER A 43 11.65 6.47 -22.74
N LYS A 44 12.81 6.56 -23.40
CA LYS A 44 13.43 5.43 -24.11
C LYS A 44 14.53 4.84 -23.25
N TYR A 45 14.48 3.52 -23.06
CA TYR A 45 15.41 2.79 -22.21
C TYR A 45 15.93 1.54 -22.92
N SER A 46 17.25 1.46 -23.10
CA SER A 46 17.91 0.24 -23.60
C SER A 46 18.21 -0.67 -22.41
N TYR A 47 17.44 -1.74 -22.25
CA TYR A 47 17.67 -2.77 -21.26
C TYR A 47 18.71 -3.77 -21.77
N THR A 48 19.83 -3.88 -21.07
CA THR A 48 20.89 -4.84 -21.38
C THR A 48 20.74 -6.07 -20.51
N ASP A 49 20.70 -7.24 -21.13
CA ASP A 49 20.60 -8.54 -20.47
C ASP A 49 21.50 -9.55 -21.18
N THR A 50 21.74 -10.71 -20.58
CA THR A 50 22.60 -11.76 -21.14
C THR A 50 21.87 -13.10 -21.10
N LYS A 51 21.60 -13.65 -22.29
CA LYS A 51 21.13 -15.04 -22.39
C LYS A 51 22.31 -15.99 -22.27
N VAL A 52 22.09 -17.16 -21.69
CA VAL A 52 23.13 -18.19 -21.56
C VAL A 52 22.65 -19.52 -22.11
N THR A 53 23.56 -20.26 -22.73
CA THR A 53 23.38 -21.68 -23.06
C THR A 53 24.46 -22.49 -22.36
N ILE A 54 24.08 -23.66 -21.83
CA ILE A 54 25.00 -24.59 -21.18
C ILE A 54 25.19 -25.79 -22.13
N GLY A 55 26.42 -25.99 -22.58
CA GLY A 55 26.81 -27.14 -23.39
C GLY A 55 26.85 -28.44 -22.58
N GLU A 56 26.85 -29.59 -23.26
CA GLU A 56 26.93 -30.91 -22.64
C GLU A 56 28.21 -31.13 -21.82
N ASP A 57 29.28 -30.42 -22.17
CA ASP A 57 30.57 -30.38 -21.45
C ASP A 57 30.57 -29.44 -20.24
N GLY A 58 29.44 -28.79 -19.95
CA GLY A 58 29.30 -27.79 -18.91
C GLY A 58 29.79 -26.40 -19.31
N THR A 59 30.23 -26.19 -20.55
CA THR A 59 30.67 -24.88 -21.03
C THR A 59 29.47 -23.93 -21.11
N VAL A 60 29.56 -22.78 -20.44
CA VAL A 60 28.54 -21.72 -20.48
C VAL A 60 28.91 -20.72 -21.55
N THR A 61 28.05 -20.55 -22.55
CA THR A 61 28.19 -19.49 -23.55
C THR A 61 27.20 -18.37 -23.24
N ALA A 62 27.71 -17.15 -23.08
CA ALA A 62 26.93 -15.96 -22.78
C ALA A 62 26.71 -15.10 -24.04
N PHE A 63 25.48 -14.63 -24.21
CA PHE A 63 25.03 -13.82 -25.34
C PHE A 63 24.44 -12.49 -24.81
N PRO A 64 25.26 -11.44 -24.68
CA PRO A 64 24.77 -10.11 -24.34
C PRO A 64 23.78 -9.63 -25.42
N GLN A 65 22.63 -9.13 -24.99
CA GLN A 65 21.56 -8.62 -25.84
C GLN A 65 21.00 -7.32 -25.27
N ASN A 66 20.51 -6.46 -26.15
CA ASN A 66 19.86 -5.21 -25.79
C ASN A 66 18.41 -5.22 -26.28
N SER A 67 17.49 -4.84 -25.40
CA SER A 67 16.07 -4.65 -25.72
C SER A 67 15.72 -3.18 -25.51
N LEU A 68 15.27 -2.51 -26.56
CA LEU A 68 14.81 -1.13 -26.46
C LEU A 68 13.35 -1.09 -25.99
N PHE A 69 13.11 -0.38 -24.89
CA PHE A 69 11.79 -0.09 -24.36
C PHE A 69 11.47 1.39 -24.54
N GLU A 70 10.20 1.67 -24.80
CA GLU A 70 9.63 3.01 -24.68
C GLU A 70 8.56 2.98 -23.60
N PHE A 71 8.77 3.75 -22.53
CA PHE A 71 7.85 3.89 -21.43
C PHE A 71 7.04 5.17 -21.59
N LYS A 72 5.74 5.06 -21.33
CA LYS A 72 4.81 6.18 -21.27
C LYS A 72 4.28 6.31 -19.84
N THR A 73 4.54 7.45 -19.22
CA THR A 73 4.08 7.76 -17.85
C THR A 73 3.14 8.95 -17.91
N ARG A 74 1.90 8.79 -17.42
CA ARG A 74 0.95 9.91 -17.31
C ARG A 74 1.41 10.90 -16.26
N ARG A 75 1.26 12.19 -16.54
CA ARG A 75 1.64 13.28 -15.64
C ARG A 75 0.53 13.64 -14.65
N LYS A 76 -0.72 13.54 -15.08
CA LYS A 76 -1.88 13.73 -14.21
C LYS A 76 -1.98 12.55 -13.24
N VAL A 77 -1.84 12.84 -11.96
CA VAL A 77 -2.03 11.87 -10.87
C VAL A 77 -3.53 11.61 -10.69
N SER A 78 -3.95 10.36 -10.82
CA SER A 78 -5.32 9.90 -10.61
C SER A 78 -5.79 10.17 -9.18
N ARG A 79 -7.05 10.56 -9.00
CA ARG A 79 -7.67 10.59 -7.67
C ARG A 79 -7.96 9.17 -7.22
N LEU A 80 -7.06 8.63 -6.40
CA LEU A 80 -7.09 7.26 -5.91
C LEU A 80 -7.85 7.17 -4.58
N GLY A 81 -8.65 6.11 -4.41
CA GLY A 81 -9.16 5.69 -3.11
C GLY A 81 -8.65 4.31 -2.71
N LEU A 82 -8.48 4.10 -1.41
CA LEU A 82 -8.03 2.85 -0.82
C LEU A 82 -9.20 2.15 -0.12
N MET A 83 -9.47 0.90 -0.48
CA MET A 83 -10.37 0.02 0.27
C MET A 83 -9.59 -1.11 0.91
N MET A 84 -9.77 -1.32 2.22
CA MET A 84 -9.07 -2.36 2.97
C MET A 84 -10.04 -3.45 3.44
N VAL A 85 -9.73 -4.71 3.14
CA VAL A 85 -10.39 -5.86 3.78
C VAL A 85 -9.70 -6.06 5.13
N GLY A 86 -10.47 -6.04 6.23
CA GLY A 86 -9.93 -5.98 7.59
C GLY A 86 -9.62 -4.56 8.08
N LEU A 87 -10.44 -3.58 7.67
CA LEU A 87 -10.26 -2.16 8.02
C LEU A 87 -10.21 -1.92 9.53
N GLY A 88 -11.00 -2.66 10.32
CA GLY A 88 -11.04 -2.59 11.78
C GLY A 88 -9.92 -3.36 12.48
N GLY A 89 -9.06 -4.07 11.74
CA GLY A 89 -7.89 -4.74 12.30
C GLY A 89 -6.77 -3.78 12.69
N ASN A 90 -5.72 -4.30 13.34
CA ASN A 90 -4.58 -3.49 13.81
C ASN A 90 -3.91 -2.71 12.66
N ASN A 91 -3.69 -3.36 11.51
CA ASN A 91 -3.07 -2.72 10.35
C ASN A 91 -4.01 -1.68 9.72
N GLY A 92 -5.28 -2.05 9.47
CA GLY A 92 -6.26 -1.17 8.85
C GLY A 92 -6.46 0.12 9.64
N THR A 93 -6.65 0.00 10.95
CA THR A 93 -6.79 1.14 11.87
C THR A 93 -5.50 1.98 11.94
N THR A 94 -4.32 1.36 11.98
CA THR A 94 -3.03 2.09 12.05
C THR A 94 -2.72 2.85 10.76
N VAL A 95 -2.97 2.25 9.59
CA VAL A 95 -2.80 2.90 8.29
C VAL A 95 -3.78 4.09 8.17
N ALA A 96 -5.06 3.86 8.48
CA ALA A 96 -6.05 4.93 8.47
C ALA A 96 -5.65 6.07 9.43
N ALA A 97 -5.25 5.73 10.66
CA ALA A 97 -4.78 6.70 11.65
C ALA A 97 -3.61 7.55 11.15
N ALA A 98 -2.61 6.94 10.50
CA ALA A 98 -1.47 7.67 9.95
C ALA A 98 -1.93 8.69 8.89
N MET A 99 -2.84 8.29 8.00
CA MET A 99 -3.39 9.16 6.96
C MET A 99 -4.22 10.30 7.55
N TYR A 100 -5.14 10.01 8.48
CA TYR A 100 -5.94 11.06 9.15
C TYR A 100 -5.06 12.00 9.99
N ALA A 101 -4.08 11.47 10.73
CA ALA A 101 -3.16 12.29 11.51
C ALA A 101 -2.36 13.23 10.62
N LYS A 102 -1.86 12.76 9.48
CA LYS A 102 -1.14 13.58 8.49
C LYS A 102 -2.03 14.63 7.85
N LYS A 103 -3.20 14.22 7.35
CA LYS A 103 -4.18 15.10 6.72
C LYS A 103 -4.59 16.27 7.63
N HIS A 104 -4.75 16.00 8.93
CA HIS A 104 -5.13 17.01 9.91
C HIS A 104 -3.94 17.65 10.64
N SER A 105 -2.70 17.38 10.20
CA SER A 105 -1.46 17.90 10.80
C SER A 105 -1.42 17.71 12.32
N LEU A 106 -1.85 16.53 12.79
CA LEU A 106 -1.95 16.27 14.21
C LEU A 106 -0.55 16.16 14.83
N GLU A 107 -0.47 16.68 16.05
CA GLU A 107 0.64 16.49 16.97
C GLU A 107 0.13 15.82 18.23
N TRP A 108 0.95 15.03 18.91
CA TRP A 108 0.55 14.38 20.17
C TRP A 108 1.70 14.40 21.18
N GLN A 109 1.34 14.35 22.46
CA GLN A 109 2.28 14.32 23.56
C GLN A 109 2.64 12.88 23.92
N THR A 110 3.91 12.67 24.22
CA THR A 110 4.41 11.47 24.90
C THR A 110 5.30 11.89 26.07
N ARG A 111 5.81 10.90 26.83
CA ARG A 111 6.82 11.17 27.85
C ARG A 111 8.11 11.77 27.30
N ALA A 112 8.40 11.57 26.01
CA ALA A 112 9.58 12.11 25.33
C ALA A 112 9.36 13.50 24.72
N GLY A 113 8.14 14.05 24.83
CA GLY A 113 7.78 15.37 24.31
C GLY A 113 6.71 15.31 23.22
N THR A 114 6.62 16.39 22.44
CA THR A 114 5.64 16.53 21.35
C THR A 114 6.14 15.85 20.08
N HIS A 115 5.28 15.04 19.48
CA HIS A 115 5.51 14.38 18.19
C HIS A 115 4.58 14.96 17.12
N VAL A 116 5.12 15.11 15.90
CA VAL A 116 4.37 15.55 14.73
C VAL A 116 4.10 14.36 13.82
N SER A 117 2.88 14.29 13.27
CA SER A 117 2.48 13.27 12.29
C SER A 117 3.45 13.20 11.10
N ASN A 118 3.86 11.98 10.75
CA ASN A 118 4.82 11.66 9.69
C ASN A 118 4.52 10.28 9.08
N TYR A 119 5.16 9.97 7.95
CA TYR A 119 5.12 8.64 7.32
C TYR A 119 6.44 7.88 7.49
N LYS A 120 7.13 8.04 8.63
CA LYS A 120 8.40 7.32 8.87
C LYS A 120 8.18 5.82 8.69
N GLY A 121 9.10 5.18 7.97
CA GLY A 121 9.00 3.78 7.56
C GLY A 121 8.42 3.57 6.16
N SER A 122 7.80 4.58 5.55
CA SER A 122 7.36 4.52 4.16
C SER A 122 8.50 4.82 3.19
N LEU A 123 8.80 3.88 2.29
CA LEU A 123 9.81 4.08 1.24
C LEU A 123 9.40 5.20 0.27
N THR A 124 8.12 5.30 -0.10
CA THR A 124 7.65 6.29 -1.08
C THR A 124 7.63 7.70 -0.51
N GLN A 125 7.36 7.84 0.79
CA GLN A 125 7.24 9.16 1.44
C GLN A 125 8.52 9.63 2.13
N CYS A 126 9.43 8.73 2.48
CA CYS A 126 10.67 9.07 3.21
C CYS A 126 11.95 8.63 2.50
N GLY A 127 11.85 7.78 1.47
CA GLY A 127 13.00 7.35 0.68
C GLY A 127 13.55 8.47 -0.19
N THR A 128 14.87 8.51 -0.33
CA THR A 128 15.56 9.40 -1.26
C THR A 128 16.42 8.60 -2.23
N PHE A 129 16.60 9.13 -3.43
CA PHE A 129 17.46 8.57 -4.47
C PHE A 129 18.51 9.61 -4.84
N ARG A 130 19.75 9.15 -5.02
CA ARG A 130 20.81 9.97 -5.59
C ARG A 130 20.50 10.20 -7.06
N VAL A 131 20.30 11.46 -7.45
CA VAL A 131 20.03 11.82 -8.86
C VAL A 131 21.31 12.10 -9.64
N GLY A 132 22.39 12.45 -8.94
CA GLY A 132 23.68 12.72 -9.55
C GLY A 132 24.57 13.52 -8.62
N THR A 133 25.51 14.24 -9.23
CA THR A 133 26.49 15.09 -8.55
C THR A 133 26.37 16.51 -9.07
N SER A 134 26.40 17.48 -8.16
CA SER A 134 26.35 18.92 -8.45
C SER A 134 27.56 19.33 -9.29
N SER A 135 27.31 20.03 -10.40
CA SER A 135 28.37 20.58 -11.24
C SER A 135 29.09 21.77 -10.60
N GLU A 136 28.51 22.41 -9.59
CA GLU A 136 29.09 23.58 -8.93
C GLU A 136 30.15 23.21 -7.90
N ASP A 137 29.89 22.18 -7.09
CA ASP A 137 30.70 21.84 -5.91
C ASP A 137 31.01 20.34 -5.77
N GLY A 138 30.57 19.51 -6.72
CA GLY A 138 30.84 18.07 -6.70
C GLY A 138 30.10 17.29 -5.62
N THR A 139 29.12 17.90 -4.95
CA THR A 139 28.34 17.22 -3.90
C THR A 139 27.27 16.31 -4.48
N ASP A 140 26.98 15.21 -3.81
CA ASP A 140 25.88 14.34 -4.22
C ASP A 140 24.52 15.01 -3.97
N VAL A 141 23.68 14.97 -5.00
CA VAL A 141 22.33 15.52 -4.96
C VAL A 141 21.34 14.38 -4.82
N TYR A 142 20.44 14.52 -3.85
CA TYR A 142 19.38 13.55 -3.56
C TYR A 142 18.01 14.17 -3.80
N SER A 143 17.07 13.34 -4.23
CA SER A 143 15.66 13.71 -4.39
C SER A 143 14.77 12.70 -3.69
N PRO A 144 13.67 13.13 -3.05
CA PRO A 144 12.63 12.22 -2.58
C PRO A 144 12.14 11.32 -3.71
N LEU A 145 11.88 10.04 -3.41
CA LEU A 145 11.37 9.09 -4.41
C LEU A 145 10.09 9.62 -5.08
N SER A 146 9.18 10.20 -4.29
CA SER A 146 7.93 10.81 -4.76
C SER A 146 8.10 12.03 -5.69
N SER A 147 9.32 12.56 -5.82
CA SER A 147 9.64 13.70 -6.69
C SER A 147 10.27 13.29 -8.03
N LEU A 148 10.57 12.00 -8.23
CA LEU A 148 11.16 11.49 -9.48
C LEU A 148 10.13 11.34 -10.59
N VAL A 149 8.93 10.89 -10.23
CA VAL A 149 7.78 10.74 -11.13
C VAL A 149 6.50 11.16 -10.40
N PRO A 150 5.44 11.56 -11.11
CA PRO A 150 4.16 11.92 -10.48
C PRO A 150 3.59 10.73 -9.70
N MET A 151 3.38 10.91 -8.39
CA MET A 151 2.85 9.89 -7.49
C MET A 151 1.69 10.43 -6.66
N VAL A 152 0.79 9.54 -6.25
CA VAL A 152 -0.32 9.86 -5.34
C VAL A 152 0.22 10.30 -3.98
N ASN A 153 -0.32 11.39 -3.45
CA ASN A 153 -0.12 11.81 -2.07
C ASN A 153 -1.09 11.06 -1.15
N PRO A 154 -0.61 10.29 -0.15
CA PRO A 154 -1.49 9.57 0.77
C PRO A 154 -2.42 10.48 1.60
N ASP A 155 -2.05 11.74 1.82
CA ASP A 155 -2.87 12.69 2.61
C ASP A 155 -4.23 12.98 1.97
N ASP A 156 -4.30 12.87 0.64
CA ASP A 156 -5.47 13.18 -0.18
C ASP A 156 -6.32 11.94 -0.52
N MET A 157 -5.86 10.74 -0.15
CA MET A 157 -6.48 9.47 -0.52
C MET A 157 -7.61 9.11 0.45
N PRO A 158 -8.87 9.03 -0.01
CA PRO A 158 -9.97 8.54 0.83
C PRO A 158 -9.79 7.06 1.18
N VAL A 159 -10.18 6.69 2.38
CA VAL A 159 -10.10 5.30 2.89
C VAL A 159 -11.49 4.79 3.23
N SER A 160 -11.78 3.58 2.77
CA SER A 160 -12.94 2.77 3.19
C SER A 160 -12.53 1.31 3.26
N GLY A 161 -13.48 0.39 3.40
CA GLY A 161 -13.19 -1.02 3.49
C GLY A 161 -14.24 -1.80 4.25
N TRP A 162 -13.94 -3.08 4.43
CA TRP A 162 -14.82 -4.06 5.07
C TRP A 162 -14.15 -4.61 6.33
N ASP A 163 -14.96 -5.03 7.30
CA ASP A 163 -14.51 -5.80 8.45
C ASP A 163 -15.68 -6.64 8.96
N ILE A 164 -15.39 -7.87 9.42
CA ILE A 164 -16.38 -8.73 10.08
C ILE A 164 -16.97 -8.10 11.33
N SER A 165 -16.29 -7.10 11.92
CA SER A 165 -16.78 -6.34 13.06
C SER A 165 -17.31 -4.98 12.64
N GLY A 166 -18.50 -4.62 13.16
CA GLY A 166 -19.15 -3.32 12.95
C GLY A 166 -18.63 -2.20 13.84
N ARG A 167 -17.51 -2.42 14.57
CA ARG A 167 -16.90 -1.37 15.40
C ARG A 167 -16.41 -0.22 14.52
N ASN A 168 -16.72 1.01 14.93
CA ASN A 168 -16.12 2.19 14.30
C ASN A 168 -14.60 2.21 14.52
N LEU A 169 -13.89 2.97 13.68
CA LEU A 169 -12.43 3.02 13.70
C LEU A 169 -11.86 3.55 15.02
N ALA A 170 -12.54 4.43 15.74
CA ALA A 170 -12.05 4.92 17.03
C ALA A 170 -11.99 3.78 18.07
N ASP A 171 -13.08 3.03 18.19
CA ASP A 171 -13.16 1.90 19.12
C ASP A 171 -12.25 0.73 18.68
N ALA A 172 -12.07 0.56 17.36
CA ALA A 172 -11.12 -0.39 16.80
C ALA A 172 -9.65 0.01 17.12
N MET A 173 -9.30 1.31 17.03
CA MET A 173 -7.99 1.82 17.44
C MET A 173 -7.72 1.60 18.94
N ASP A 174 -8.74 1.80 19.78
CA ASP A 174 -8.64 1.52 21.23
C ASP A 174 -8.41 0.02 21.50
N SER A 175 -9.05 -0.84 20.72
CA SER A 175 -8.88 -2.30 20.80
C SER A 175 -7.50 -2.76 20.31
N ALA A 176 -6.96 -2.12 19.27
CA ALA A 176 -5.69 -2.48 18.65
C ALA A 176 -4.47 -2.12 19.53
N GLN A 177 -4.59 -1.09 20.38
CA GLN A 177 -3.55 -0.65 21.33
C GLN A 177 -2.17 -0.36 20.69
N VAL A 178 -2.14 0.04 19.42
CA VAL A 178 -0.90 0.37 18.69
C VAL A 178 -0.46 1.82 18.94
N LEU A 179 -1.42 2.75 18.90
CA LEU A 179 -1.14 4.20 18.92
C LEU A 179 -1.10 4.74 20.35
N GLU A 180 -0.34 5.82 20.56
CA GLU A 180 -0.31 6.52 21.85
C GLU A 180 -1.71 7.04 22.26
N PRO A 181 -2.08 7.00 23.56
CA PRO A 181 -3.41 7.42 24.01
C PRO A 181 -3.79 8.85 23.61
N ASP A 182 -2.85 9.81 23.68
CA ASP A 182 -3.11 11.20 23.28
C ASP A 182 -3.43 11.31 21.78
N LEU A 183 -2.72 10.54 20.94
CA LEU A 183 -2.99 10.49 19.51
C LEU A 183 -4.38 9.90 19.22
N ARG A 184 -4.78 8.81 19.90
CA ARG A 184 -6.12 8.23 19.74
C ARG A 184 -7.23 9.23 20.10
N ASN A 185 -7.06 9.95 21.21
CA ASN A 185 -8.01 11.00 21.62
C ASN A 185 -8.14 12.11 20.57
N LYS A 186 -7.02 12.53 19.97
CA LYS A 186 -7.01 13.55 18.91
C LYS A 186 -7.57 13.05 17.58
N LEU A 187 -7.44 11.77 17.28
CA LEU A 187 -8.01 11.16 16.08
C LEU A 187 -9.52 10.93 16.18
N ARG A 188 -10.04 10.68 17.39
CA ARG A 188 -11.43 10.28 17.62
C ARG A 188 -12.47 11.15 16.89
N PRO A 189 -12.41 12.51 16.88
CA PRO A 189 -13.38 13.34 16.17
C PRO A 189 -13.45 13.13 14.65
N PHE A 190 -12.43 12.51 14.06
CA PHE A 190 -12.33 12.27 12.62
C PHE A 190 -12.71 10.85 12.22
N VAL A 191 -12.63 9.89 13.15
CA VAL A 191 -12.75 8.45 12.85
C VAL A 191 -13.87 7.74 13.61
N ASP A 192 -14.54 8.42 14.56
CA ASP A 192 -15.67 7.86 15.33
C ASP A 192 -16.89 7.50 14.46
N LYS A 193 -17.09 8.21 13.35
CA LYS A 193 -18.14 7.98 12.36
C LYS A 193 -17.72 7.06 11.22
N VAL A 194 -16.46 6.64 11.16
CA VAL A 194 -15.97 5.74 10.13
C VAL A 194 -16.25 4.32 10.61
N VAL A 195 -17.22 3.67 9.96
CA VAL A 195 -17.64 2.29 10.26
C VAL A 195 -17.30 1.41 9.05
N PRO A 196 -16.66 0.24 9.24
CA PRO A 196 -16.42 -0.70 8.15
C PRO A 196 -17.71 -1.19 7.50
N LEU A 197 -17.67 -1.42 6.20
CA LEU A 197 -18.74 -2.10 5.47
C LEU A 197 -18.84 -3.58 5.90
N PRO A 198 -20.01 -4.22 5.80
CA PRO A 198 -20.16 -5.64 6.12
C PRO A 198 -19.27 -6.52 5.24
N ALA A 199 -18.52 -7.46 5.82
CA ALA A 199 -17.57 -8.30 5.08
C ALA A 199 -18.16 -9.66 4.64
N ALA A 200 -17.54 -10.31 3.65
CA ALA A 200 -17.97 -11.61 3.17
C ALA A 200 -17.28 -12.71 4.01
N PHE A 201 -18.01 -13.37 4.89
CA PHE A 201 -17.40 -14.22 5.90
C PHE A 201 -17.61 -15.72 5.64
N ASP A 202 -16.53 -16.49 5.73
CA ASP A 202 -16.56 -17.96 5.70
C ASP A 202 -15.72 -18.51 6.86
N ILE A 203 -16.40 -19.09 7.87
CA ILE A 203 -15.75 -19.58 9.08
C ILE A 203 -14.79 -20.74 8.80
N ASP A 204 -15.05 -21.54 7.76
CA ASP A 204 -14.24 -22.70 7.42
C ASP A 204 -12.83 -22.32 6.94
N PHE A 205 -12.59 -21.02 6.71
CA PHE A 205 -11.30 -20.50 6.23
C PHE A 205 -10.45 -19.84 7.30
N ILE A 206 -10.99 -19.57 8.49
CA ILE A 206 -10.28 -18.89 9.57
C ILE A 206 -10.42 -19.65 10.88
N ALA A 207 -9.73 -19.18 11.93
CA ALA A 207 -9.84 -19.80 13.24
C ALA A 207 -11.21 -19.52 13.90
N ASP A 208 -11.80 -20.55 14.53
CA ASP A 208 -13.09 -20.49 15.23
C ASP A 208 -13.20 -19.37 16.27
N ASN A 209 -12.07 -18.93 16.83
CA ASN A 209 -12.01 -17.85 17.81
C ASN A 209 -12.41 -16.47 17.26
N GLN A 210 -12.62 -16.34 15.94
CA GLN A 210 -13.11 -15.12 15.31
C GLN A 210 -14.64 -15.00 15.29
N LEU A 211 -15.39 -16.09 15.53
CA LEU A 211 -16.86 -16.08 15.53
C LEU A 211 -17.47 -14.98 16.42
N PRO A 212 -16.99 -14.73 17.65
CA PRO A 212 -17.57 -13.69 18.51
C PRO A 212 -17.37 -12.26 17.99
N ARG A 213 -16.44 -12.07 17.04
CA ARG A 213 -16.14 -10.77 16.43
C ARG A 213 -16.99 -10.49 15.18
N ALA A 214 -17.56 -11.54 14.58
CA ALA A 214 -18.28 -11.48 13.31
C ALA A 214 -19.74 -11.03 13.49
N ASP A 215 -19.98 -9.72 13.61
CA ASP A 215 -21.31 -9.10 13.74
C ASP A 215 -21.72 -8.22 12.55
N ASN A 216 -20.83 -8.07 11.56
CA ASN A 216 -21.00 -7.19 10.40
C ASN A 216 -20.70 -7.94 9.10
N LEU A 217 -21.65 -8.76 8.67
CA LEU A 217 -21.47 -9.70 7.57
C LEU A 217 -22.44 -9.45 6.42
N ILE A 218 -21.98 -9.70 5.19
CA ILE A 218 -22.84 -9.72 4.00
C ILE A 218 -23.64 -11.03 4.03
N PRO A 219 -24.99 -10.97 4.10
CA PRO A 219 -25.81 -12.17 4.06
C PRO A 219 -25.84 -12.78 2.66
N GLY A 220 -26.29 -14.03 2.58
CA GLY A 220 -26.53 -14.71 1.30
C GLY A 220 -25.40 -15.62 0.85
N GLN A 221 -25.52 -16.12 -0.38
CA GLN A 221 -24.54 -17.02 -0.99
C GLN A 221 -23.37 -16.26 -1.63
N LYS A 222 -22.30 -16.98 -1.98
CA LYS A 222 -21.06 -16.41 -2.55
C LYS A 222 -21.30 -15.49 -3.75
N GLN A 223 -22.24 -15.83 -4.63
CA GLN A 223 -22.59 -14.99 -5.77
C GLN A 223 -23.24 -13.65 -5.36
N GLU A 224 -24.09 -13.66 -4.34
CA GLU A 224 -24.75 -12.45 -3.82
C GLU A 224 -23.75 -11.55 -3.09
N GLN A 225 -22.84 -12.18 -2.33
CA GLN A 225 -21.73 -11.51 -1.66
C GLN A 225 -20.78 -10.85 -2.66
N LEU A 226 -20.38 -11.56 -3.73
CA LEU A 226 -19.56 -11.00 -4.80
C LEU A 226 -20.22 -9.76 -5.43
N GLU A 227 -21.52 -9.84 -5.72
CA GLU A 227 -22.24 -8.71 -6.30
C GLU A 227 -22.37 -7.53 -5.32
N GLN A 228 -22.48 -7.80 -4.01
CA GLN A 228 -22.43 -6.74 -3.00
C GLN A 228 -21.06 -6.06 -2.95
N LEU A 229 -19.97 -6.82 -2.92
CA LEU A 229 -18.60 -6.27 -2.93
C LEU A 229 -18.35 -5.41 -4.18
N ARG A 230 -18.81 -5.85 -5.35
CA ARG A 230 -18.74 -5.08 -6.60
C ARG A 230 -19.60 -3.81 -6.56
N ARG A 231 -20.73 -3.82 -5.86
CA ARG A 231 -21.55 -2.61 -5.63
C ARG A 231 -20.82 -1.64 -4.70
N ASP A 232 -20.28 -2.13 -3.60
CA ASP A 232 -19.56 -1.32 -2.61
C ASP A 232 -18.37 -0.57 -3.25
N ILE A 233 -17.56 -1.25 -4.06
CA ILE A 233 -16.43 -0.63 -4.79
C ILE A 233 -16.93 0.47 -5.73
N ARG A 234 -18.01 0.23 -6.49
CA ARG A 234 -18.58 1.22 -7.41
C ARG A 234 -19.15 2.42 -6.66
N ASN A 235 -19.88 2.18 -5.57
CA ASN A 235 -20.44 3.22 -4.72
C ASN A 235 -19.34 4.06 -4.09
N PHE A 236 -18.29 3.45 -3.56
CA PHE A 236 -17.13 4.17 -3.03
C PHE A 236 -16.46 5.04 -4.10
N LYS A 237 -16.24 4.47 -5.30
CA LYS A 237 -15.68 5.20 -6.43
C LYS A 237 -16.51 6.42 -6.81
N GLU A 238 -17.82 6.26 -6.96
CA GLU A 238 -18.75 7.31 -7.38
C GLU A 238 -18.90 8.40 -6.29
N THR A 239 -19.18 8.00 -5.05
CA THR A 239 -19.44 8.94 -3.93
C THR A 239 -18.22 9.79 -3.59
N GLN A 240 -17.01 9.26 -3.78
CA GLN A 240 -15.75 9.98 -3.54
C GLN A 240 -15.20 10.67 -4.80
N GLY A 241 -15.85 10.52 -5.96
CA GLY A 241 -15.41 11.09 -7.24
C GLY A 241 -14.02 10.61 -7.67
N LEU A 242 -13.76 9.31 -7.54
CA LEU A 242 -12.44 8.71 -7.76
C LEU A 242 -12.24 8.26 -9.20
N ASP A 243 -11.03 8.45 -9.71
CA ASP A 243 -10.60 7.89 -11.00
C ASP A 243 -10.30 6.39 -10.86
N GLU A 244 -9.69 6.01 -9.74
CA GLU A 244 -9.17 4.68 -9.47
C GLU A 244 -9.45 4.25 -8.02
N VAL A 245 -9.61 2.94 -7.82
CA VAL A 245 -9.74 2.32 -6.50
C VAL A 245 -8.76 1.16 -6.42
N VAL A 246 -7.99 1.11 -5.34
CA VAL A 246 -7.14 -0.03 -5.00
C VAL A 246 -7.73 -0.73 -3.79
N VAL A 247 -7.86 -2.06 -3.90
CA VAL A 247 -8.31 -2.92 -2.80
C VAL A 247 -7.11 -3.67 -2.25
N ILE A 248 -6.92 -3.64 -0.93
CA ILE A 248 -5.84 -4.36 -0.24
C ILE A 248 -6.43 -5.28 0.81
N TRP A 249 -5.96 -6.54 0.81
CA TRP A 249 -6.23 -7.47 1.89
C TRP A 249 -5.30 -7.22 3.07
N THR A 250 -5.87 -6.92 4.24
CA THR A 250 -5.13 -6.86 5.51
C THR A 250 -5.89 -7.52 6.66
N ALA A 251 -6.82 -8.42 6.34
CA ALA A 251 -7.58 -9.20 7.31
C ALA A 251 -6.78 -10.42 7.79
N ASN A 252 -7.46 -11.31 8.50
CA ASN A 252 -6.87 -12.51 9.07
C ASN A 252 -6.26 -13.42 7.98
N SER A 253 -5.23 -14.18 8.34
CA SER A 253 -4.71 -15.23 7.48
C SER A 253 -5.72 -16.36 7.34
N GLU A 254 -5.97 -16.76 6.11
CA GLU A 254 -6.84 -17.88 5.78
C GLU A 254 -6.03 -19.16 5.61
N ARG A 255 -6.69 -20.32 5.77
CA ARG A 255 -6.10 -21.57 5.26
C ARG A 255 -6.01 -21.50 3.73
N TYR A 256 -5.13 -22.31 3.17
CA TYR A 256 -5.06 -22.47 1.73
C TYR A 256 -6.35 -23.10 1.19
N SER A 257 -6.83 -22.58 0.05
CA SER A 257 -7.80 -23.25 -0.80
C SER A 257 -7.09 -24.37 -1.57
N LYS A 258 -7.77 -25.49 -1.79
CA LYS A 258 -7.23 -26.53 -2.68
C LYS A 258 -7.40 -26.12 -4.13
N GLU A 259 -6.35 -26.29 -4.93
CA GLU A 259 -6.46 -26.21 -6.39
C GLU A 259 -7.10 -27.50 -6.91
N ILE A 260 -8.24 -27.35 -7.61
CA ILE A 260 -9.05 -28.46 -8.09
C ILE A 260 -9.39 -28.19 -9.56
N GLU A 261 -9.01 -29.13 -10.42
CA GLU A 261 -9.33 -29.11 -11.85
C GLU A 261 -10.86 -29.05 -12.06
N GLY A 262 -11.31 -28.16 -12.95
CA GLY A 262 -12.73 -27.92 -13.17
C GLY A 262 -13.42 -27.00 -12.16
N VAL A 263 -12.71 -26.53 -11.11
CA VAL A 263 -13.29 -25.68 -10.04
C VAL A 263 -12.63 -24.30 -9.98
N ASN A 264 -11.33 -24.21 -9.73
CA ASN A 264 -10.61 -22.94 -9.55
C ASN A 264 -9.29 -22.88 -10.32
N ASP A 265 -9.15 -23.77 -11.31
CA ASP A 265 -8.02 -23.88 -12.24
C ASP A 265 -8.09 -22.86 -13.39
N THR A 266 -9.27 -22.34 -13.70
CA THR A 266 -9.50 -21.33 -14.74
C THR A 266 -10.43 -20.23 -14.27
N SER A 267 -10.40 -19.07 -14.94
CA SER A 267 -11.31 -17.95 -14.66
C SER A 267 -12.78 -18.34 -14.78
N GLU A 268 -13.13 -19.12 -15.81
CA GLU A 268 -14.50 -19.56 -16.10
C GLU A 268 -15.00 -20.54 -15.05
N ASN A 269 -14.15 -21.49 -14.64
CA ASN A 269 -14.49 -22.46 -13.61
C ASN A 269 -14.66 -21.78 -12.25
N LEU A 270 -13.75 -20.84 -11.89
CA LEU A 270 -13.85 -20.09 -10.63
C LEU A 270 -15.18 -19.32 -10.53
N LEU A 271 -15.58 -18.65 -11.61
CA LEU A 271 -16.86 -17.94 -11.65
C LEU A 271 -18.07 -18.88 -11.50
N LYS A 272 -18.03 -20.07 -12.11
CA LYS A 272 -19.08 -21.10 -11.91
C LYS A 272 -19.07 -21.64 -10.49
N ALA A 273 -17.89 -21.85 -9.91
CA ALA A 273 -17.73 -22.32 -8.53
C ALA A 273 -18.29 -21.31 -7.51
N ILE A 274 -18.13 -20.00 -7.77
CA ILE A 274 -18.78 -18.94 -6.98
C ILE A 274 -20.31 -19.04 -7.10
N GLN A 275 -20.84 -19.20 -8.32
CA GLN A 275 -22.28 -19.34 -8.57
C GLN A 275 -22.88 -20.57 -7.89
N SER A 276 -22.14 -21.68 -7.85
CA SER A 276 -22.55 -22.92 -7.20
C SER A 276 -22.26 -22.95 -5.70
N ASN A 277 -21.80 -21.84 -5.11
CA ASN A 277 -21.44 -21.73 -3.70
C ASN A 277 -20.41 -22.79 -3.24
N HIS A 278 -19.40 -23.06 -4.06
CA HIS A 278 -18.43 -24.14 -3.83
C HIS A 278 -17.62 -23.90 -2.54
N PRO A 279 -17.41 -24.93 -1.68
CA PRO A 279 -16.77 -24.76 -0.38
C PRO A 279 -15.28 -24.39 -0.44
N GLU A 280 -14.58 -24.73 -1.52
CA GLU A 280 -13.14 -24.37 -1.70
C GLU A 280 -12.92 -22.98 -2.34
N VAL A 281 -13.98 -22.19 -2.55
CA VAL A 281 -13.82 -20.78 -2.93
C VAL A 281 -14.01 -19.91 -1.69
N CYS A 282 -12.93 -19.33 -1.17
CA CYS A 282 -13.04 -18.50 0.02
C CYS A 282 -13.86 -17.22 -0.22
N CYS A 283 -14.55 -16.74 0.83
CA CYS A 283 -15.13 -15.40 0.90
C CYS A 283 -14.13 -14.46 1.57
N LEU A 284 -14.06 -13.19 1.14
CA LEU A 284 -13.13 -12.21 1.72
C LEU A 284 -13.47 -11.88 3.19
N THR A 285 -12.94 -12.65 4.15
CA THR A 285 -13.27 -12.56 5.59
C THR A 285 -13.03 -11.18 6.17
#